data_AF-A0A8B6XUY5-F1
#
_entry.id   AF-A0A8B6XUY5-F1
#
_cell.length_a   1.000
_cell.length_b   1.000
_cell.length_c   1.000
_cell.angle_alpha   90.00
_cell.angle_beta   90.00
_cell.angle_gamma   90.00
#
_symmetry.space_group_name_H-M   'P 1'
#
loop_
_entity.id
_entity.type
_entity.pdbx_description
1 polymer ?
#
loop_
_entity_poly.entity_id
_entity_poly.type
_entity_poly.pdbx_seq_one_letter_code
_entity_poly.pdbx_strand_id
1 'polypeptide(L)'
;MTKFLIILQLLVLCSCSEKFVRIELDAKWRQTPLPIEASEFIARQSNIKFWKYIESFQSAFNASAKELYNEALAKAGLMLSSTELDALKFSLSIRVQSPKVQFYQQMADSFQQKCNIFFQTSDRNIACNLDDALRVKKNIPDNSLVHEFDHIYPGSEHNSHLLIVYANFYIPEFKEAHQKIVSMLSSSNIKYILRHFYQ
;
A
#
# COMPACT_ATOMS: atom_id res chain seq x y z
N MET A 1 24.89 -62.36 -20.62
CA MET A 1 24.60 -61.64 -19.36
C MET A 1 24.64 -60.11 -19.51
N THR A 2 25.58 -59.53 -20.25
CA THR A 2 25.71 -58.08 -20.45
C THR A 2 24.50 -57.39 -21.12
N LYS A 3 23.81 -58.04 -22.07
CA LYS A 3 22.59 -57.48 -22.68
C LYS A 3 21.40 -57.39 -21.72
N PHE A 4 21.33 -58.25 -20.70
CA PHE A 4 20.24 -58.26 -19.72
C PHE A 4 20.40 -57.13 -18.69
N LEU A 5 21.64 -56.82 -18.31
CA LEU A 5 21.95 -55.69 -17.42
C LEU A 5 21.60 -54.33 -18.08
N ILE A 6 21.81 -54.18 -19.39
CA ILE A 6 21.53 -52.93 -20.12
C ILE A 6 20.01 -52.70 -20.22
N ILE A 7 19.20 -53.75 -20.40
CA ILE A 7 17.74 -53.64 -20.44
C ILE A 7 17.17 -53.27 -19.05
N LEU A 8 17.76 -53.79 -17.97
CA LEU A 8 17.36 -53.45 -16.61
C LEU A 8 17.68 -51.98 -16.27
N GLN A 9 18.80 -51.43 -16.77
CA GLN A 9 19.14 -50.01 -16.60
C GLN A 9 18.22 -49.05 -17.40
N LEU A 10 17.71 -49.48 -18.56
CA LEU A 10 16.74 -48.70 -19.36
C LEU A 10 15.34 -48.65 -18.72
N LEU A 11 14.95 -49.68 -17.95
CA LEU A 11 13.67 -49.72 -17.24
C LEU A 11 13.63 -48.86 -15.97
N VAL A 12 14.77 -48.58 -15.35
CA VAL A 12 14.88 -47.71 -14.15
C VAL A 12 14.78 -46.22 -14.49
N LEU A 13 14.92 -45.85 -15.77
CA LEU A 13 14.64 -44.51 -16.29
C LEU A 13 13.15 -44.27 -16.59
N CYS A 14 12.27 -45.24 -16.28
CA CYS A 14 10.83 -45.03 -16.31
C CYS A 14 10.47 -44.06 -15.19
N SER A 15 10.30 -42.80 -15.57
CA SER A 15 9.92 -41.68 -14.72
C SER A 15 8.78 -42.07 -13.80
N CYS A 16 9.08 -42.17 -12.50
CA CYS A 16 8.08 -42.24 -11.45
C CYS A 16 7.31 -40.91 -11.48
N SER A 17 6.24 -40.85 -12.26
CA SER A 17 5.32 -39.71 -12.27
C SER A 17 4.56 -39.74 -10.95
N GLU A 18 5.04 -39.01 -9.96
CA GLU A 18 4.35 -38.85 -8.68
C GLU A 18 2.96 -38.23 -8.92
N LYS A 19 1.92 -38.94 -8.51
CA LYS A 19 0.55 -38.42 -8.55
C LYS A 19 0.38 -37.47 -7.37
N PHE A 20 0.28 -36.17 -7.64
CA PHE A 20 0.02 -35.17 -6.62
C PHE A 20 -1.38 -34.54 -6.78
N VAL A 21 -1.96 -34.14 -5.66
CA VAL A 21 -3.20 -33.37 -5.59
C VAL A 21 -2.82 -31.93 -5.23
N ARG A 22 -3.27 -30.96 -6.02
CA ARG A 22 -3.04 -29.52 -5.80
C ARG A 22 -4.35 -28.84 -5.46
N ILE A 23 -4.37 -28.08 -4.36
CA ILE A 23 -5.50 -27.25 -3.93
C ILE A 23 -4.99 -25.82 -3.87
N GLU A 24 -5.78 -24.88 -4.39
CA GLU A 24 -5.47 -23.45 -4.38
C GLU A 24 -6.62 -22.67 -3.75
N LEU A 25 -6.27 -21.58 -3.08
CA LEU A 25 -7.22 -20.64 -2.51
C LEU A 25 -7.01 -19.28 -3.17
N ASP A 26 -8.11 -18.67 -3.63
CA ASP A 26 -8.08 -17.34 -4.25
C ASP A 26 -9.07 -16.39 -3.56
N ALA A 27 -8.68 -15.12 -3.47
CA ALA A 27 -9.52 -14.06 -2.95
C ALA A 27 -10.45 -13.51 -4.05
N LYS A 28 -11.54 -12.84 -3.65
CA LYS A 28 -12.46 -12.21 -4.62
C LYS A 28 -11.96 -10.85 -5.15
N TRP A 29 -10.82 -10.37 -4.67
CA TRP A 29 -10.22 -9.09 -5.05
C TRP A 29 -8.86 -9.30 -5.71
N ARG A 30 -8.41 -8.30 -6.47
CA ARG A 30 -7.09 -8.33 -7.12
C ARG A 30 -5.98 -8.33 -6.08
N GLN A 31 -4.80 -8.79 -6.48
CA GLN A 31 -3.63 -8.74 -5.61
C GLN A 31 -3.35 -7.31 -5.14
N THR A 32 -3.25 -7.14 -3.82
CA THR A 32 -2.88 -5.90 -3.16
C THR A 32 -1.35 -5.70 -3.21
N PRO A 33 -0.84 -4.46 -3.35
CA PRO A 33 0.60 -4.23 -3.42
C PRO A 33 1.32 -4.49 -2.09
N LEU A 34 2.42 -5.26 -2.13
CA LEU A 34 3.19 -5.62 -0.93
C LEU A 34 3.76 -4.42 -0.16
N PRO A 35 4.26 -3.34 -0.80
CA PRO A 35 4.71 -2.16 -0.06
C PRO A 35 3.58 -1.51 0.76
N ILE A 36 2.34 -1.54 0.26
CA ILE A 36 1.16 -1.01 0.94
C ILE A 36 0.71 -1.91 2.08
N GLU A 37 0.77 -3.23 1.91
CA GLU A 37 0.51 -4.13 3.05
C GLU A 37 1.54 -3.97 4.17
N ALA A 38 2.81 -3.75 3.80
CA ALA A 38 3.86 -3.49 4.77
C ALA A 38 3.63 -2.17 5.53
N SER A 39 3.15 -1.11 4.86
CA SER A 39 2.81 0.14 5.56
C SER A 39 1.71 -0.08 6.60
N GLU A 40 0.67 -0.86 6.28
CA GLU A 40 -0.41 -1.18 7.22
C GLU A 40 0.06 -2.04 8.39
N PHE A 41 0.99 -2.96 8.17
CA PHE A 41 1.63 -3.71 9.26
C PHE A 41 2.39 -2.76 10.20
N ILE A 42 3.18 -1.83 9.64
CA ILE A 42 3.96 -0.85 10.41
C ILE A 42 3.04 0.11 11.16
N ALA A 43 1.92 0.52 10.56
CA ALA A 43 0.95 1.43 11.17
C ALA A 43 0.35 0.89 12.48
N ARG A 44 0.23 -0.44 12.61
CA ARG A 44 -0.24 -1.07 13.87
C ARG A 44 0.68 -0.79 15.05
N GLN A 45 1.95 -0.49 14.81
CA GLN A 45 2.89 -0.13 15.87
C GLN A 45 2.83 1.36 16.19
N SER A 46 2.80 2.21 15.16
CA SER A 46 2.72 3.65 15.31
C SER A 46 2.40 4.33 14.00
N ASN A 47 1.47 5.29 14.03
CA ASN A 47 1.20 6.19 12.90
C ASN A 47 2.45 6.99 12.49
N ILE A 48 3.32 7.35 13.44
CA ILE A 48 4.59 8.04 13.12
C ILE A 48 5.51 7.13 12.29
N LYS A 49 5.57 5.83 12.59
CA LYS A 49 6.36 4.89 11.79
C LYS A 49 5.75 4.69 10.40
N PHE A 50 4.43 4.69 10.27
CA PHE A 50 3.75 4.63 8.96
C PHE A 50 4.19 5.78 8.04
N TRP A 51 4.14 7.02 8.53
CA TRP A 51 4.56 8.17 7.72
C TRP A 51 6.05 8.15 7.41
N LYS A 52 6.91 7.80 8.37
CA LYS A 52 8.35 7.59 8.12
C LYS A 52 8.62 6.52 7.06
N TYR A 53 7.86 5.43 7.07
CA TYR A 53 7.97 4.38 6.07
C TYR A 53 7.64 4.94 4.68
N ILE A 54 6.51 5.61 4.54
CA ILE A 54 6.05 6.18 3.28
C ILE A 54 7.04 7.21 2.73
N GLU A 55 7.52 8.13 3.57
CA GLU A 55 8.48 9.16 3.21
C GLU A 55 9.86 8.58 2.82
N SER A 56 10.17 7.35 3.23
CA SER A 56 11.45 6.69 2.90
C SER A 56 11.51 6.12 1.47
N PHE A 57 10.36 5.99 0.79
CA PHE A 57 10.31 5.49 -0.57
C PHE A 57 10.80 6.53 -1.56
N GLN A 58 11.57 6.06 -2.54
CA GLN A 58 11.77 6.80 -3.78
C GLN A 58 10.73 6.31 -4.79
N SER A 59 10.42 7.15 -5.79
CA SER A 59 9.43 6.79 -6.81
C SER A 59 9.89 5.53 -7.55
N ALA A 60 9.10 4.45 -7.46
CA ALA A 60 9.45 3.10 -7.92
C ALA A 60 8.37 2.52 -8.85
N PHE A 61 7.78 3.36 -9.71
CA PHE A 61 6.59 3.06 -10.51
C PHE A 61 6.74 1.85 -11.48
N ASN A 62 7.97 1.48 -11.84
CA ASN A 62 8.26 0.41 -12.82
C ASN A 62 9.05 -0.77 -12.25
N ALA A 63 9.03 -0.96 -10.93
CA ALA A 63 9.73 -2.07 -10.28
C ALA A 63 8.95 -3.39 -10.39
N SER A 64 9.67 -4.50 -10.54
CA SER A 64 9.07 -5.85 -10.47
C SER A 64 8.52 -6.15 -9.08
N ALA A 65 7.61 -7.12 -8.98
CA ALA A 65 7.05 -7.53 -7.68
C ALA A 65 8.13 -7.93 -6.65
N LYS A 66 9.23 -8.54 -7.11
CA LYS A 66 10.37 -8.91 -6.27
C LYS A 66 11.16 -7.69 -5.81
N GLU A 67 11.39 -6.72 -6.69
CA GLU A 67 12.07 -5.47 -6.35
C GLU A 67 11.24 -4.65 -5.36
N LEU A 68 9.93 -4.52 -5.58
CA LEU A 68 9.02 -3.86 -4.64
C LEU A 68 8.99 -4.55 -3.28
N TYR A 69 9.00 -5.88 -3.24
CA TYR A 69 9.11 -6.64 -1.99
C TYR A 69 10.43 -6.37 -1.26
N ASN A 70 11.55 -6.43 -1.98
CA ASN A 70 12.87 -6.19 -1.40
C ASN A 70 13.01 -4.75 -0.89
N GLU A 71 12.50 -3.78 -1.65
CA GLU A 71 12.48 -2.38 -1.25
C GLU A 71 11.60 -2.19 -0.01
N ALA A 72 10.38 -2.75 0.02
CA ALA A 72 9.52 -2.71 1.19
C ALA A 72 10.21 -3.25 2.44
N LEU A 73 10.90 -4.39 2.36
CA LEU A 73 11.66 -4.92 3.49
C LEU A 73 12.84 -4.04 3.88
N ALA A 74 13.58 -3.50 2.90
CA ALA A 74 14.71 -2.62 3.17
C ALA A 74 14.27 -1.34 3.88
N LYS A 75 13.17 -0.72 3.44
CA LYS A 75 12.58 0.47 4.07
C LYS A 75 12.00 0.15 5.45
N ALA A 76 11.27 -0.95 5.59
CA ALA A 76 10.72 -1.38 6.87
C ALA A 76 11.83 -1.66 7.91
N GLY A 77 12.96 -2.23 7.48
CA GLY A 77 14.12 -2.48 8.34
C GLY A 77 14.77 -1.23 8.96
N LEU A 78 14.46 -0.03 8.45
CA LEU A 78 14.92 1.23 9.04
C LEU A 78 14.17 1.61 10.33
N MET A 79 13.01 0.98 10.59
CA MET A 79 12.12 1.33 11.72
C MET A 79 11.54 0.14 12.48
N LEU A 80 11.80 -1.08 12.00
CA LEU A 80 11.45 -2.33 12.63
C LEU A 80 12.72 -3.02 13.15
N SER A 81 12.61 -3.66 14.31
CA SER A 81 13.61 -4.63 14.79
C SER A 81 13.67 -5.86 13.88
N SER A 82 14.73 -6.67 14.01
CA SER A 82 14.85 -7.93 13.27
C SER A 82 13.65 -8.87 13.48
N THR A 83 13.18 -9.00 14.72
CA THR A 83 12.01 -9.82 15.05
C THR A 83 10.73 -9.28 14.41
N GLU A 84 10.51 -7.96 14.44
CA GLU A 84 9.35 -7.34 13.79
C GLU A 84 9.42 -7.47 12.27
N LEU A 85 10.62 -7.41 11.68
CA LEU A 85 10.83 -7.61 10.25
C LEU A 85 10.55 -9.06 9.83
N ASP A 86 10.89 -10.05 10.64
CA ASP A 86 10.53 -11.44 10.39
C ASP A 86 9.02 -11.67 10.53
N ALA A 87 8.38 -11.03 11.50
CA ALA A 87 6.92 -11.00 11.61
C ALA A 87 6.26 -10.32 10.39
N LEU A 88 6.87 -9.26 9.85
CA LEU A 88 6.40 -8.62 8.61
C LEU A 88 6.51 -9.58 7.42
N LYS A 89 7.64 -10.27 7.23
CA LYS A 89 7.80 -11.27 6.16
C LYS A 89 6.72 -12.34 6.22
N PHE A 90 6.43 -12.84 7.43
CA PHE A 90 5.34 -13.79 7.64
C PHE A 90 3.97 -13.15 7.33
N SER A 91 3.71 -11.95 7.82
CA SER A 91 2.47 -11.21 7.53
C SER A 91 2.23 -11.01 6.03
N LEU A 92 3.28 -10.74 5.25
CA LEU A 92 3.23 -10.59 3.80
C LEU A 92 3.01 -11.94 3.08
N SER A 93 3.61 -13.03 3.56
CA SER A 93 3.45 -14.35 2.93
C SER A 93 2.02 -14.88 3.07
N ILE A 94 1.36 -14.62 4.20
CA ILE A 94 -0.04 -14.97 4.45
C ILE A 94 -1.02 -13.81 4.22
N ARG A 95 -0.57 -12.69 3.64
CA ARG A 95 -1.44 -11.61 3.15
C ARG A 95 -2.38 -11.00 4.21
N VAL A 96 -1.91 -10.85 5.46
CA VAL A 96 -2.75 -10.41 6.60
C VAL A 96 -3.40 -9.05 6.37
N GLN A 97 -2.70 -8.12 5.72
CA GLN A 97 -3.17 -6.74 5.55
C GLN A 97 -3.99 -6.55 4.26
N SER A 98 -4.05 -7.53 3.36
CA SER A 98 -4.76 -7.40 2.09
C SER A 98 -6.23 -6.98 2.24
N PRO A 99 -7.03 -7.51 3.21
CA PRO A 99 -8.41 -7.06 3.38
C PRO A 99 -8.52 -5.56 3.73
N LYS A 100 -7.59 -5.02 4.54
CA LYS A 100 -7.59 -3.60 4.90
C LYS A 100 -7.18 -2.72 3.72
N VAL A 101 -6.18 -3.14 2.96
CA VAL A 101 -5.76 -2.45 1.72
C VAL A 101 -6.90 -2.45 0.69
N GLN A 102 -7.57 -3.59 0.52
CA GLN A 102 -8.73 -3.72 -0.36
C GLN A 102 -9.91 -2.85 0.09
N PHE A 103 -10.11 -2.68 1.40
CA PHE A 103 -11.13 -1.78 1.92
C PHE A 103 -10.90 -0.33 1.48
N TYR A 104 -9.67 0.19 1.58
CA TYR A 104 -9.33 1.51 1.04
C TYR A 104 -9.54 1.58 -0.47
N GLN A 105 -9.16 0.54 -1.21
CA GLN A 105 -9.40 0.47 -2.65
C GLN A 105 -10.91 0.56 -2.99
N GLN A 106 -11.77 -0.14 -2.26
CA GLN A 106 -13.23 -0.06 -2.46
C GLN A 106 -13.79 1.34 -2.18
N MET A 107 -13.28 2.01 -1.14
CA MET A 107 -13.63 3.41 -0.90
C MET A 107 -13.23 4.30 -2.08
N ALA A 108 -12.02 4.10 -2.62
CA ALA A 108 -11.51 4.87 -3.74
C ALA A 108 -12.30 4.60 -5.05
N ASP A 109 -12.56 3.33 -5.35
CA ASP A 109 -13.30 2.89 -6.54
C ASP A 109 -14.73 3.44 -6.58
N SER A 110 -15.34 3.71 -5.41
CA SER A 110 -16.68 4.31 -5.33
C SER A 110 -16.78 5.69 -6.00
N PHE A 111 -15.66 6.40 -6.11
CA PHE A 111 -15.58 7.71 -6.76
C PHE A 111 -15.37 7.63 -8.28
N GLN A 112 -15.04 6.46 -8.82
CA GLN A 112 -14.84 6.21 -10.26
C GLN A 112 -13.84 7.18 -10.93
N GLN A 113 -12.81 7.59 -10.19
CA GLN A 113 -11.78 8.50 -10.69
C GLN A 113 -10.81 7.77 -11.64
N LYS A 114 -10.34 8.48 -12.67
CA LYS A 114 -9.44 7.93 -13.70
C LYS A 114 -7.98 8.37 -13.55
N CYS A 115 -7.69 9.25 -12.59
CA CYS A 115 -6.35 9.72 -12.30
C CYS A 115 -5.62 8.76 -11.35
N ASN A 116 -4.27 8.78 -11.35
CA ASN A 116 -3.43 7.94 -10.48
C ASN A 116 -3.48 8.36 -9.00
N ILE A 117 -3.86 9.61 -8.75
CA ILE A 117 -4.00 10.25 -7.46
C ILE A 117 -5.20 11.19 -7.52
N PHE A 118 -5.96 11.28 -6.44
CA PHE A 118 -7.00 12.28 -6.29
C PHE A 118 -7.15 12.74 -4.83
N PHE A 119 -7.89 13.82 -4.67
CA PHE A 119 -8.02 14.56 -3.43
C PHE A 119 -9.50 14.71 -3.10
N GLN A 120 -9.84 14.53 -1.83
CA GLN A 120 -11.18 14.81 -1.29
C GLN A 120 -11.07 15.86 -0.17
N THR A 121 -11.90 16.90 -0.26
CA THR A 121 -11.96 17.99 0.72
C THR A 121 -13.16 17.84 1.67
N SER A 122 -13.21 18.69 2.71
CA SER A 122 -14.23 18.64 3.77
C SER A 122 -15.66 18.80 3.25
N ASP A 123 -15.84 19.51 2.14
CA ASP A 123 -17.12 19.72 1.46
C ASP A 123 -17.47 18.61 0.45
N ARG A 124 -16.74 17.49 0.49
CA ARG A 124 -16.90 16.33 -0.38
C ARG A 124 -16.58 16.61 -1.85
N ASN A 125 -15.95 17.74 -2.17
CA ASN A 125 -15.40 17.95 -3.50
C ASN A 125 -14.24 16.98 -3.76
N ILE A 126 -14.17 16.47 -4.99
CA ILE A 126 -13.18 15.51 -5.45
C ILE A 126 -12.45 16.11 -6.64
N ALA A 127 -11.12 16.09 -6.62
CA ALA A 127 -10.30 16.60 -7.70
C ALA A 127 -9.11 15.69 -8.00
N CYS A 128 -8.73 15.58 -9.27
CA CYS A 128 -7.51 14.88 -9.69
C CYS A 128 -6.25 15.75 -9.57
N ASN A 129 -6.39 17.04 -9.26
CA ASN A 129 -5.29 17.98 -9.12
C ASN A 129 -5.36 18.66 -7.74
N LEU A 130 -4.21 18.82 -7.10
CA LEU A 130 -4.12 19.41 -5.77
C LEU A 130 -4.53 20.89 -5.75
N ASP A 131 -4.15 21.67 -6.76
CA ASP A 131 -4.53 23.09 -6.84
C ASP A 131 -6.05 23.25 -6.99
N ASP A 132 -6.69 22.36 -7.74
CA ASP A 132 -8.15 22.35 -7.85
C ASP A 132 -8.83 21.97 -6.55
N ALA A 133 -8.28 21.01 -5.81
CA ALA A 133 -8.77 20.64 -4.48
C ALA A 133 -8.67 21.83 -3.50
N LEU A 134 -7.53 22.53 -3.51
CA LEU A 134 -7.24 23.63 -2.57
C LEU A 134 -7.96 24.95 -2.91
N ARG A 135 -8.49 25.10 -4.13
CA ARG A 135 -9.29 26.29 -4.52
C ARG A 135 -10.58 26.40 -3.72
N VAL A 136 -11.11 25.29 -3.22
CA VAL A 136 -12.41 25.24 -2.56
C VAL A 136 -12.27 25.61 -1.08
N LYS A 137 -12.51 26.89 -0.76
CA LYS A 137 -12.35 27.47 0.59
C LYS A 137 -13.57 27.29 1.52
N LYS A 138 -14.55 26.43 1.18
CA LYS A 138 -15.73 26.28 2.04
C LYS A 138 -15.32 25.55 3.32
N ASN A 139 -15.21 26.33 4.40
CA ASN A 139 -15.11 25.86 5.76
C ASN A 139 -16.39 25.16 6.18
N ILE A 140 -16.49 23.87 5.88
CA ILE A 140 -17.49 23.00 6.50
C ILE A 140 -16.70 22.07 7.41
N PRO A 141 -16.74 22.30 8.74
CA PRO A 141 -16.19 21.34 9.69
C PRO A 141 -17.05 20.07 9.64
N ASP A 142 -16.76 19.19 8.69
CA ASP A 142 -17.38 17.88 8.59
C ASP A 142 -16.34 16.81 8.91
N ASN A 143 -16.27 16.45 10.19
CA ASN A 143 -15.44 15.34 10.66
C ASN A 143 -16.05 13.97 10.35
N SER A 144 -17.24 13.87 9.74
CA SER A 144 -17.85 12.55 9.41
C SER A 144 -17.06 11.75 8.37
N LEU A 145 -16.16 12.42 7.64
CA LEU A 145 -15.28 11.80 6.65
C LEU A 145 -14.03 11.16 7.28
N VAL A 146 -13.69 11.48 8.53
CA VAL A 146 -12.50 10.95 9.22
C VAL A 146 -12.89 9.71 10.01
N HIS A 147 -12.12 8.64 9.85
CA HIS A 147 -12.31 7.37 10.52
C HIS A 147 -11.12 7.03 11.43
N GLU A 148 -11.35 6.19 12.45
CA GLU A 148 -10.31 5.79 13.41
C GLU A 148 -9.11 5.10 12.76
N PHE A 149 -9.34 4.40 11.65
CA PHE A 149 -8.29 3.71 10.91
C PHE A 149 -7.47 4.61 9.99
N ASP A 150 -7.86 5.87 9.80
CA ASP A 150 -7.19 6.80 8.89
C ASP A 150 -5.81 7.20 9.42
N HIS A 151 -4.87 7.32 8.48
CA HIS A 151 -3.52 7.79 8.78
C HIS A 151 -3.47 9.31 8.65
N ILE A 152 -3.62 10.00 9.78
CA ILE A 152 -3.50 11.46 9.86
C ILE A 152 -2.01 11.84 9.92
N TYR A 153 -1.59 12.84 9.14
CA TYR A 153 -0.21 13.30 9.14
C TYR A 153 0.17 13.93 10.50
N PRO A 154 1.32 13.56 11.10
CA PRO A 154 1.75 14.10 12.39
C PRO A 154 1.80 15.62 12.38
N GLY A 155 1.19 16.27 13.38
CA GLY A 155 1.12 17.72 13.50
C GLY A 155 -0.04 18.37 12.74
N SER A 156 -0.91 17.58 12.09
CA SER A 156 -2.12 18.08 11.40
C SER A 156 -3.44 17.69 12.07
N GLU A 157 -3.38 17.04 13.23
CA GLU A 157 -4.52 16.41 13.92
C GLU A 157 -5.59 17.43 14.35
N HIS A 158 -5.15 18.63 14.71
CA HIS A 158 -6.03 19.71 15.18
C HIS A 158 -6.41 20.70 14.09
N ASN A 159 -5.96 20.46 12.85
CA ASN A 159 -6.21 21.37 11.75
C ASN A 159 -7.67 21.28 11.26
N SER A 160 -8.19 22.38 10.72
CA SER A 160 -9.62 22.50 10.39
C SER A 160 -9.98 22.10 8.96
N HIS A 161 -9.07 22.25 7.99
CA HIS A 161 -9.36 21.96 6.58
C HIS A 161 -8.95 20.54 6.25
N LEU A 162 -9.92 19.62 6.21
CA LEU A 162 -9.66 18.23 5.86
C LEU A 162 -9.29 18.10 4.38
N LEU A 163 -8.14 17.46 4.13
CA LEU A 163 -7.66 17.02 2.83
C LEU A 163 -7.30 15.53 2.91
N ILE A 164 -8.09 14.68 2.26
CA ILE A 164 -7.83 13.25 2.12
C ILE A 164 -7.19 13.02 0.76
N VAL A 165 -6.00 12.45 0.76
CA VAL A 165 -5.27 12.06 -0.44
C VAL A 165 -5.48 10.58 -0.68
N TYR A 166 -5.96 10.23 -1.87
CA TYR A 166 -6.06 8.86 -2.34
C TYR A 166 -4.93 8.62 -3.33
N ALA A 167 -3.94 7.82 -2.93
CA ALA A 167 -2.78 7.58 -3.77
C ALA A 167 -2.07 6.27 -3.44
N ASN A 168 -1.23 5.86 -4.39
CA ASN A 168 -0.15 4.92 -4.15
C ASN A 168 1.09 5.74 -3.78
N PHE A 169 1.65 5.50 -2.59
CA PHE A 169 2.69 6.38 -2.04
C PHE A 169 4.05 6.30 -2.76
N TYR A 170 4.30 5.26 -3.56
CA TYR A 170 5.58 5.09 -4.26
C TYR A 170 5.54 5.57 -5.73
N ILE A 171 4.56 6.42 -6.09
CA ILE A 171 4.48 7.08 -7.41
C ILE A 171 5.03 8.52 -7.34
N PRO A 172 5.58 9.06 -8.45
CA PRO A 172 6.06 10.45 -8.51
C PRO A 172 5.03 11.50 -8.10
N GLU A 173 3.80 11.35 -8.56
CA GLU A 173 2.71 12.31 -8.36
C GLU A 173 2.35 12.47 -6.88
N PHE A 174 2.38 11.37 -6.11
CA PHE A 174 2.21 11.42 -4.67
C PHE A 174 3.33 12.20 -4.00
N LYS A 175 4.59 11.96 -4.39
CA LYS A 175 5.74 12.63 -3.77
C LYS A 175 5.68 14.14 -3.95
N GLU A 176 5.35 14.61 -5.16
CA GLU A 176 5.18 16.03 -5.45
C GLU A 176 4.03 16.64 -4.62
N ALA A 177 2.85 15.99 -4.64
CA ALA A 177 1.70 16.45 -3.89
C ALA A 177 1.97 16.48 -2.37
N HIS A 178 2.59 15.43 -1.84
CA HIS A 178 2.95 15.30 -0.43
C HIS A 178 3.87 16.45 0.02
N GLN A 179 4.95 16.73 -0.74
CA GLN A 179 5.86 17.83 -0.42
C GLN A 179 5.15 19.19 -0.41
N LYS A 180 4.25 19.42 -1.37
CA LYS A 180 3.46 20.65 -1.43
C LYS A 180 2.50 20.76 -0.24
N ILE A 181 1.78 19.70 0.10
CA ILE A 181 0.86 19.67 1.25
C ILE A 181 1.61 19.94 2.56
N VAL A 182 2.71 19.22 2.80
CA VAL A 182 3.53 19.38 4.02
C VAL A 182 4.05 20.82 4.17
N SER A 183 4.46 21.46 3.07
CA SER A 183 4.90 22.86 3.08
C SER A 183 3.80 23.87 3.42
N MET A 184 2.53 23.47 3.29
CA MET A 184 1.35 24.31 3.49
C MET A 184 0.54 23.99 4.76
N LEU A 185 0.90 22.93 5.52
CA LEU A 185 0.13 22.47 6.68
C LEU A 185 -0.20 23.61 7.66
N SER A 186 0.82 24.38 8.07
CA SER A 186 0.66 25.46 9.05
C SER A 186 -0.05 26.69 8.49
N SER A 187 0.26 27.10 7.26
CA SER A 187 -0.30 28.32 6.65
C SER A 187 -1.74 28.16 6.22
N SER A 188 -2.10 26.95 5.77
CA SER A 188 -3.43 26.62 5.24
C SER A 188 -4.28 25.82 6.21
N ASN A 189 -3.77 25.53 7.42
CA ASN A 189 -4.46 24.79 8.47
C ASN A 189 -5.09 23.49 7.94
N ILE A 190 -4.30 22.68 7.23
CA ILE A 190 -4.75 21.46 6.54
C ILE A 190 -4.60 20.26 7.47
N LYS A 191 -5.69 19.53 7.71
CA LYS A 191 -5.69 18.18 8.29
C LYS A 191 -5.48 17.18 7.16
N TYR A 192 -4.32 16.55 7.14
CA TYR A 192 -3.87 15.74 6.01
C TYR A 192 -4.03 14.26 6.33
N ILE A 193 -4.78 13.54 5.50
CA ILE A 193 -4.97 12.09 5.58
C ILE A 193 -4.47 11.44 4.30
N LEU A 194 -3.84 10.27 4.42
CA LEU A 194 -3.57 9.39 3.28
C LEU A 194 -4.44 8.13 3.36
N ARG A 195 -5.15 7.83 2.27
CA ARG A 195 -5.83 6.56 1.99
C ARG A 195 -5.20 5.89 0.78
N HIS A 196 -5.09 4.57 0.84
CA HIS A 196 -4.47 3.81 -0.25
C HIS A 196 -5.37 3.77 -1.48
N PHE A 197 -4.77 4.01 -2.64
CA PHE A 197 -5.42 3.85 -3.93
C PHE A 197 -4.37 3.43 -4.95
N TYR A 198 -4.61 2.34 -5.67
CA TYR A 198 -3.71 1.83 -6.69
C TYR A 198 -4.51 1.36 -7.90
N GLN A 199 -3.84 1.27 -9.06
CA GLN A 199 -4.43 0.85 -10.33
C GLN A 199 -3.79 -0.46 -10.82
#